data_AF-A0A951SLI9-F1
#
_entry.id   AF-A0A951SLI9-F1
#
_cell.length_a   1.000
_cell.length_b   1.000
_cell.length_c   1.000
_cell.angle_alpha   90.00
_cell.angle_beta   90.00
_cell.angle_gamma   90.00
#
_symmetry.space_group_name_H-M   'P 1'
#
loop_
_entity.id
_entity.type
_entity.pdbx_description
1 polymer ?
#
loop_
_entity_poly.entity_id
_entity_poly.type
_entity_poly.pdbx_seq_one_letter_code
_entity_poly.pdbx_strand_id
1 'polypeptide(L)'
;MALGRMGARLAMLAMLAMLAALAAPAAARAQDWRCDCSRVVAGCSAQVSVEDEVIHFRSSTRACSRVEYFLEGEFRTITFYDGFAAQPYRRLIVPLPGAQGAGVPSPSGTSPQAPPPRTAAVPLPPVNIRISACRVCYDSAVEYGRRGAAASGDGKIDDPQCVAATTESQRLIQECAAKIHAGIADYDCTNRLTQANNRVAALCN
;
A
#
# COMPACT_ATOMS: atom_id res chain seq x y z
N MET A 1 -19.56 -6.20 49.33
CA MET A 1 -19.25 -5.06 48.43
C MET A 1 -18.03 -5.38 47.54
N ALA A 2 -18.14 -6.35 46.62
CA ALA A 2 -17.00 -6.75 45.76
C ALA A 2 -17.33 -6.86 44.26
N LEU A 3 -18.60 -6.70 43.86
CA LEU A 3 -19.01 -6.81 42.45
C LEU A 3 -18.70 -5.56 41.58
N GLY A 4 -18.37 -4.41 42.18
CA GLY A 4 -18.22 -3.16 41.41
C GLY A 4 -16.91 -3.02 40.62
N ARG A 5 -15.84 -3.73 41.00
CA ARG A 5 -14.49 -3.52 40.41
C ARG A 5 -14.21 -4.33 39.14
N MET A 6 -14.95 -5.41 38.88
CA MET A 6 -14.76 -6.24 37.68
C MET A 6 -15.39 -5.62 36.44
N GLY A 7 -16.54 -4.94 36.57
CA GLY A 7 -17.22 -4.30 35.43
C GLY A 7 -16.42 -3.14 34.80
N ALA A 8 -15.73 -2.34 35.62
CA ALA A 8 -14.96 -1.20 35.16
C ALA A 8 -13.76 -1.60 34.27
N ARG A 9 -13.14 -2.77 34.52
CA ARG A 9 -12.00 -3.25 33.74
C ARG A 9 -12.42 -3.78 32.36
N LEU A 10 -13.56 -4.45 32.29
CA LEU A 10 -14.13 -4.93 31.02
C LEU A 10 -14.58 -3.78 30.11
N ALA A 11 -15.19 -2.73 30.68
CA ALA A 11 -15.59 -1.55 29.92
C ALA A 11 -14.37 -0.80 29.34
N MET A 12 -13.27 -0.69 30.09
CA MET A 12 -12.06 0.00 29.63
C MET A 12 -11.35 -0.76 28.50
N LEU A 13 -11.32 -2.09 28.55
CA LEU A 13 -10.76 -2.93 27.48
C LEU A 13 -11.60 -2.86 26.19
N ALA A 14 -12.93 -2.86 26.30
CA ALA A 14 -13.81 -2.72 25.14
C ALA A 14 -13.64 -1.36 24.44
N MET A 15 -13.45 -0.28 25.23
CA MET A 15 -13.24 1.06 24.67
C MET A 15 -11.90 1.17 23.93
N LEU A 16 -10.83 0.59 24.47
CA LEU A 16 -9.51 0.52 23.81
C LEU A 16 -9.54 -0.30 22.51
N ALA A 17 -10.26 -1.42 22.49
CA ALA A 17 -10.43 -2.23 21.28
C ALA A 17 -11.19 -1.48 20.17
N MET A 18 -12.21 -0.69 20.55
CA MET A 18 -12.99 0.09 19.60
C MET A 18 -12.17 1.26 19.00
N LEU A 19 -11.35 1.92 19.82
CA LEU A 19 -10.41 2.97 19.36
C LEU A 19 -9.33 2.43 18.41
N ALA A 20 -8.82 1.21 18.65
CA ALA A 20 -7.85 0.57 17.77
C ALA A 20 -8.45 0.20 16.40
N ALA A 21 -9.72 -0.21 16.35
CA ALA A 21 -10.40 -0.55 15.10
C ALA A 21 -10.65 0.67 14.19
N LEU A 22 -10.79 1.86 14.76
CA LEU A 22 -10.99 3.12 14.01
C LEU A 22 -9.70 3.66 13.38
N ALA A 23 -8.52 3.21 13.82
CA ALA A 23 -7.22 3.69 13.32
C ALA A 23 -6.69 2.92 12.09
N ALA A 24 -7.27 1.76 11.75
CA ALA A 24 -6.75 0.87 10.72
C ALA A 24 -6.77 1.40 9.26
N PRO A 25 -7.76 2.21 8.78
CA PRO A 25 -7.77 2.61 7.38
C PRO A 25 -6.84 3.78 7.03
N ALA A 26 -6.16 4.40 8.00
CA ALA A 26 -5.27 5.54 7.74
C ALA A 26 -3.89 5.16 7.19
N ALA A 27 -3.47 3.90 7.31
CA ALA A 27 -2.12 3.46 6.93
C ALA A 27 -1.88 3.47 5.40
N ALA A 28 -2.93 3.33 4.58
CA ALA A 28 -2.78 3.28 3.12
C ALA A 28 -2.51 4.65 2.47
N ARG A 29 -2.79 5.77 3.15
CA ARG A 29 -2.51 7.13 2.64
C ARG A 29 -1.21 7.73 3.16
N ALA A 30 -0.58 7.07 4.12
CA ALA A 30 0.67 7.51 4.71
C ALA A 30 1.91 7.19 3.84
N GLN A 31 1.76 6.77 2.58
CA GLN A 31 2.89 6.50 1.69
C GLN A 31 3.07 7.57 0.59
N ASP A 32 2.02 8.34 0.27
CA ASP A 32 2.08 9.36 -0.78
C ASP A 32 3.03 10.53 -0.44
N TRP A 33 3.25 10.84 0.85
CA TRP A 33 4.10 11.97 1.24
C TRP A 33 5.59 11.78 0.97
N ARG A 34 6.05 10.53 0.74
CA ARG A 34 7.47 10.22 0.55
C ARG A 34 7.95 10.52 -0.87
N CYS A 35 7.06 10.41 -1.85
CA CYS A 35 7.40 10.58 -3.25
C CYS A 35 6.95 11.96 -3.74
N ASP A 36 7.88 12.91 -3.83
CA ASP A 36 7.61 14.21 -4.43
C ASP A 36 7.73 14.12 -5.96
N CYS A 37 6.61 13.87 -6.62
CA CYS A 37 6.53 13.80 -8.07
C CYS A 37 6.37 15.17 -8.76
N SER A 38 6.46 16.29 -8.03
CA SER A 38 6.67 17.60 -8.65
C SER A 38 8.07 17.74 -9.25
N ARG A 39 9.01 16.93 -8.75
CA ARG A 39 10.39 16.83 -9.24
C ARG A 39 10.64 15.46 -9.84
N VAL A 40 10.89 15.43 -11.14
CA VAL A 40 11.20 14.20 -11.88
C VAL A 40 12.71 14.08 -12.01
N VAL A 41 13.28 12.97 -11.52
CA VAL A 41 14.73 12.72 -11.54
C VAL A 41 15.14 11.83 -12.70
N ALA A 42 14.26 10.96 -13.19
CA ALA A 42 14.51 10.09 -14.34
C ALA A 42 13.20 9.56 -14.96
N GLY A 43 13.31 8.91 -16.13
CA GLY A 43 12.24 8.07 -16.68
C GLY A 43 12.32 6.63 -16.17
N CYS A 44 11.21 5.91 -16.20
CA CYS A 44 11.17 4.47 -15.92
C CYS A 44 10.35 3.72 -16.98
N SER A 45 10.33 2.39 -16.89
CA SER A 45 9.34 1.55 -17.56
C SER A 45 8.50 0.85 -16.49
N ALA A 46 7.24 0.55 -16.80
CA ALA A 46 6.37 -0.16 -15.90
C ALA A 46 5.71 -1.34 -16.63
N GLN A 47 5.52 -2.43 -15.90
CA GLN A 47 4.75 -3.59 -16.31
C GLN A 47 3.42 -3.54 -15.57
N VAL A 48 2.35 -3.92 -16.27
CA VAL A 48 1.00 -4.00 -15.70
C VAL A 48 0.47 -5.40 -15.91
N SER A 49 -0.06 -6.00 -14.85
CA SER A 49 -0.84 -7.23 -14.91
C SER A 49 -2.16 -7.03 -14.18
N VAL A 50 -3.18 -7.77 -14.61
CA VAL A 50 -4.49 -7.79 -13.96
C VAL A 50 -4.72 -9.22 -13.48
N GLU A 51 -4.91 -9.36 -12.17
CA GLU A 51 -5.22 -10.63 -11.53
C GLU A 51 -6.49 -10.42 -10.71
N ASP A 52 -7.53 -11.20 -11.02
CA ASP A 52 -8.88 -11.07 -10.47
C ASP A 52 -9.46 -9.64 -10.60
N GLU A 53 -9.50 -8.89 -9.50
CA GLU A 53 -9.99 -7.51 -9.39
C GLU A 53 -8.88 -6.55 -8.94
N VAL A 54 -7.62 -6.90 -9.15
CA VAL A 54 -6.46 -6.11 -8.73
C VAL A 54 -5.57 -5.84 -9.94
N ILE A 55 -5.26 -4.56 -10.14
CA ILE A 55 -4.25 -4.14 -11.12
C ILE A 55 -2.92 -4.05 -10.39
N HIS A 56 -1.98 -4.88 -10.80
CA HIS A 56 -0.62 -4.88 -10.31
C HIS A 56 0.25 -4.06 -11.24
N PHE A 57 1.05 -3.19 -10.65
CA PHE A 57 2.01 -2.35 -11.34
C PHE A 57 3.40 -2.64 -10.80
N ARG A 58 4.36 -2.86 -11.69
CA ARG A 58 5.76 -3.05 -11.35
C ARG A 58 6.64 -2.12 -12.18
N SER A 59 7.33 -1.20 -11.53
CA SER A 59 8.35 -0.34 -12.14
C SER A 59 9.65 -1.12 -12.39
N SER A 60 10.42 -0.71 -13.39
CA SER A 60 11.78 -1.19 -13.62
C SER A 60 12.77 -0.72 -12.55
N THR A 61 12.38 0.25 -11.74
CA THR A 61 13.19 0.80 -10.66
C THR A 61 12.50 0.60 -9.31
N ARG A 62 13.30 0.41 -8.26
CA ARG A 62 12.85 0.40 -6.86
C ARG A 62 12.73 1.80 -6.25
N ALA A 63 12.91 2.86 -7.03
CA ALA A 63 12.77 4.22 -6.53
C ALA A 63 11.30 4.66 -6.54
N CYS A 64 10.99 5.71 -5.76
CA CYS A 64 9.73 6.45 -5.86
C CYS A 64 9.42 6.73 -7.33
N SER A 65 8.30 6.24 -7.84
CA SER A 65 7.95 6.36 -9.25
C SER A 65 6.47 6.67 -9.40
N ARG A 66 6.07 7.42 -10.43
CA ARG A 66 4.67 7.68 -10.81
C ARG A 66 4.41 7.14 -12.20
N VAL A 67 3.35 6.36 -12.34
CA VAL A 67 2.84 5.89 -13.63
C VAL A 67 1.54 6.59 -13.93
N GLU A 68 1.47 7.09 -15.15
CA GLU A 68 0.29 7.65 -15.79
C GLU A 68 -0.20 6.60 -16.79
N TYR A 69 -1.49 6.26 -16.73
CA TYR A 69 -2.06 5.19 -17.55
C TYR A 69 -3.52 5.46 -17.88
N PHE A 70 -4.00 4.83 -18.94
CA PHE A 70 -5.41 4.80 -19.30
C PHE A 70 -5.99 3.43 -18.93
N LEU A 71 -7.13 3.44 -18.27
CA LEU A 71 -7.92 2.27 -17.93
C LEU A 71 -9.31 2.45 -18.55
N GLU A 72 -9.64 1.61 -19.53
CA GLU A 72 -10.93 1.71 -20.25
C GLU A 72 -11.19 3.13 -20.81
N GLY A 73 -10.13 3.80 -21.26
CA GLY A 73 -10.17 5.17 -21.80
C GLY A 73 -10.10 6.30 -20.76
N GLU A 74 -10.19 5.99 -19.47
CA GLU A 74 -10.07 6.98 -18.39
C GLU A 74 -8.60 7.16 -17.96
N PHE A 75 -8.14 8.41 -17.88
CA PHE A 75 -6.80 8.73 -17.40
C PHE A 75 -6.70 8.56 -15.88
N ARG A 76 -5.70 7.81 -15.44
CA ARG A 76 -5.42 7.54 -14.02
C ARG A 76 -3.93 7.64 -13.73
N THR A 77 -3.62 7.83 -12.45
CA THR A 77 -2.25 7.93 -11.96
C THR A 77 -2.08 7.10 -10.71
N ILE A 78 -0.93 6.45 -10.60
CA ILE A 78 -0.54 5.69 -9.40
C ILE A 78 0.93 5.96 -9.07
N THR A 79 1.23 6.02 -7.77
CA THR A 79 2.58 6.24 -7.25
C THR A 79 3.07 4.96 -6.55
N PHE A 80 4.32 4.60 -6.78
CA PHE A 80 4.99 3.44 -6.19
C PHE A 80 6.03 3.90 -5.18
N TYR A 81 6.05 3.20 -4.06
CA TYR A 81 7.15 3.23 -3.11
C TYR A 81 7.81 1.84 -3.20
N ASP A 82 9.08 1.75 -3.60
CA ASP A 82 9.80 0.49 -3.90
C ASP A 82 9.47 -0.22 -5.22
N GLY A 83 8.88 0.50 -6.18
CA GLY A 83 8.68 -0.01 -7.54
C GLY A 83 7.54 -1.02 -7.70
N PHE A 84 6.68 -1.19 -6.70
CA PHE A 84 5.47 -2.00 -6.79
C PHE A 84 4.27 -1.24 -6.23
N ALA A 85 3.10 -1.39 -6.85
CA ALA A 85 1.81 -1.08 -6.23
C ALA A 85 0.71 -1.98 -6.77
N ALA A 86 -0.35 -2.06 -5.97
CA ALA A 86 -1.58 -2.75 -6.32
C ALA A 86 -2.74 -1.79 -6.10
N GLN A 87 -3.65 -1.72 -7.07
CA GLN A 87 -4.87 -0.95 -6.95
C GLN A 87 -6.08 -1.86 -7.15
N PRO A 88 -7.09 -1.81 -6.26
CA PRO A 88 -8.35 -2.48 -6.49
C PRO A 88 -9.02 -1.88 -7.73
N TYR A 89 -9.41 -2.74 -8.65
CA TYR A 89 -10.16 -2.42 -9.84
C TYR A 89 -11.51 -3.10 -9.76
N ARG A 90 -12.54 -2.28 -9.52
CA ARG A 90 -13.92 -2.76 -9.60
C ARG A 90 -14.43 -2.51 -11.01
N ARG A 91 -14.62 -3.58 -11.78
CA ARG A 91 -15.25 -3.47 -13.10
C ARG A 91 -16.68 -3.03 -12.89
N LEU A 92 -17.05 -1.86 -13.42
CA LEU A 92 -18.45 -1.49 -13.56
C LEU A 92 -19.06 -2.42 -14.60
N ILE A 93 -19.79 -3.44 -14.12
CA ILE A 93 -20.70 -4.20 -14.98
C ILE A 93 -21.85 -3.24 -15.28
N VAL A 94 -21.69 -2.42 -16.32
CA VAL A 94 -22.82 -1.64 -16.84
C VAL A 94 -23.76 -2.66 -17.46
N PRO A 95 -24.98 -2.85 -16.92
CA PRO A 95 -25.95 -3.72 -17.56
C PRO A 95 -26.21 -3.14 -18.93
N LEU A 96 -25.93 -3.91 -20.00
CA LEU A 96 -26.27 -3.45 -21.35
C LEU A 96 -27.76 -3.13 -21.39
N PRO A 97 -28.15 -1.89 -21.73
CA PRO A 97 -29.56 -1.54 -21.90
C PRO A 97 -30.10 -2.34 -23.10
N GLY A 98 -30.71 -3.49 -22.82
CA GLY A 98 -31.18 -4.43 -23.84
C GLY A 98 -31.33 -5.88 -23.37
N ALA A 99 -30.74 -6.29 -22.24
CA ALA A 99 -30.91 -7.65 -21.71
C ALA A 99 -32.23 -7.86 -20.92
N GLN A 100 -33.14 -6.87 -20.91
CA GLN A 100 -34.50 -7.03 -20.40
C GLN A 100 -35.39 -7.57 -21.53
N GLY A 101 -35.34 -8.88 -21.81
CA GLY A 101 -36.02 -9.36 -23.01
C GLY A 101 -36.12 -10.86 -23.20
N ALA A 102 -36.45 -11.62 -22.17
CA ALA A 102 -37.18 -12.87 -22.36
C ALA A 102 -37.92 -13.18 -21.05
N GLY A 103 -39.20 -12.83 -20.99
CA GLY A 103 -40.07 -13.33 -19.93
C GLY A 103 -40.03 -14.85 -19.99
N VAL A 104 -39.37 -15.47 -19.02
CA VAL A 104 -39.43 -16.92 -18.84
C VAL A 104 -40.84 -17.20 -18.33
N PRO A 105 -41.70 -17.90 -19.10
CA PRO A 105 -43.02 -18.29 -18.60
C PRO A 105 -42.81 -19.18 -17.38
N SER A 106 -43.44 -18.82 -16.26
CA SER A 106 -43.42 -19.57 -15.01
C SER A 106 -44.04 -20.96 -15.24
N PRO A 107 -43.29 -22.07 -15.17
CA PRO A 107 -43.87 -23.39 -15.34
C PRO A 107 -44.49 -23.84 -14.01
N SER A 108 -45.81 -23.73 -13.91
CA SER A 108 -46.61 -24.43 -12.91
C SER A 108 -46.62 -25.91 -13.26
N GLY A 109 -45.57 -26.65 -12.89
CA GLY A 109 -45.49 -28.09 -13.16
C GLY A 109 -44.32 -28.74 -12.44
N THR A 110 -44.60 -29.38 -11.30
CA THR A 110 -43.65 -30.17 -10.51
C THR A 110 -43.15 -31.38 -11.31
N SER A 111 -41.96 -31.25 -11.90
CA SER A 111 -41.15 -32.36 -12.38
C SER A 111 -39.74 -32.23 -11.79
N PRO A 112 -39.11 -33.30 -11.27
CA PRO A 112 -37.75 -33.25 -10.76
C PRO A 112 -36.77 -33.00 -11.92
N GLN A 113 -36.51 -31.72 -12.17
CA GLN A 113 -35.67 -31.26 -13.25
C GLN A 113 -34.20 -31.44 -12.85
N ALA A 114 -33.46 -32.15 -13.70
CA ALA A 114 -32.02 -32.34 -13.54
C ALA A 114 -31.33 -30.98 -13.31
N PRO A 115 -30.29 -30.91 -12.46
CA PRO A 115 -29.58 -29.67 -12.20
C PRO A 115 -29.16 -29.04 -13.53
N PRO A 116 -29.42 -27.74 -13.74
CA PRO A 116 -29.08 -27.08 -14.98
C PRO A 116 -27.59 -27.28 -15.25
N PRO A 117 -27.20 -27.55 -16.52
CA PRO A 117 -25.80 -27.68 -16.88
C PRO A 117 -25.06 -26.44 -16.40
N ARG A 118 -23.90 -26.63 -15.73
CA ARG A 118 -23.06 -25.52 -15.29
C ARG A 118 -22.77 -24.66 -16.50
N THR A 119 -23.33 -23.45 -16.54
CA THR A 119 -23.04 -22.47 -17.58
C THR A 119 -21.52 -22.30 -17.59
N ALA A 120 -20.88 -22.64 -18.71
CA ALA A 120 -19.45 -22.44 -18.86
C ALA A 120 -19.14 -20.98 -18.53
N ALA A 121 -18.14 -20.74 -17.68
CA ALA A 121 -17.70 -19.40 -17.35
C ALA A 121 -17.32 -18.70 -18.65
N VAL A 122 -18.10 -17.69 -19.03
CA VAL A 122 -17.80 -16.90 -20.22
C VAL A 122 -16.48 -16.18 -19.95
N PRO A 123 -15.45 -16.38 -20.80
CA PRO A 123 -14.18 -15.67 -20.64
C PRO A 123 -14.45 -14.17 -20.62
N LEU A 124 -14.02 -13.51 -19.55
CA LEU A 124 -14.16 -12.06 -19.45
C LEU A 124 -13.36 -11.39 -20.57
N PRO A 125 -13.89 -10.33 -21.21
CA PRO A 125 -13.13 -9.59 -22.21
C PRO A 125 -11.90 -8.97 -21.56
N PRO A 126 -10.75 -8.92 -22.27
CA PRO A 126 -9.50 -8.38 -21.73
C PRO A 126 -9.70 -6.93 -21.28
N VAL A 127 -9.07 -6.56 -20.16
CA VAL A 127 -9.07 -5.18 -19.67
C VAL A 127 -8.09 -4.38 -20.51
N ASN A 128 -8.52 -3.23 -21.04
CA ASN A 128 -7.65 -2.37 -21.84
C ASN A 128 -6.90 -1.40 -20.92
N ILE A 129 -5.61 -1.67 -20.69
CA ILE A 129 -4.71 -0.79 -19.94
C ILE A 129 -3.56 -0.34 -20.83
N ARG A 130 -3.37 0.97 -20.94
CA ARG A 130 -2.26 1.56 -21.70
C ARG A 130 -1.46 2.52 -20.83
N ILE A 131 -0.19 2.23 -20.61
CA ILE A 131 0.73 3.13 -19.92
C ILE A 131 1.05 4.31 -20.84
N SER A 132 0.85 5.54 -20.35
CA SER A 132 1.21 6.76 -21.09
C SER A 132 2.60 7.24 -20.71
N ALA A 133 2.95 7.18 -19.42
CA ALA A 133 4.27 7.59 -18.93
C ALA A 133 4.64 6.89 -17.61
N CYS A 134 5.94 6.76 -17.36
CA CYS A 134 6.51 6.32 -16.09
C CYS A 134 7.68 7.25 -15.75
N ARG A 135 7.62 7.87 -14.56
CA ARG A 135 8.60 8.85 -14.10
C ARG A 135 9.13 8.44 -12.73
N VAL A 136 10.45 8.48 -12.55
CA VAL A 136 11.07 8.37 -11.23
C VAL A 136 10.97 9.74 -10.56
N CYS A 137 10.35 9.77 -9.40
CA CYS A 137 10.14 10.95 -8.58
C CYS A 137 11.23 11.10 -7.53
N TYR A 138 11.39 12.31 -7.04
CA TYR A 138 12.28 12.60 -5.94
C TYR A 138 11.77 11.96 -4.64
N ASP A 139 12.61 11.16 -3.98
CA ASP A 139 12.33 10.61 -2.65
C ASP A 139 12.83 11.59 -1.60
N SER A 140 11.90 12.30 -0.96
CA SER A 140 12.24 13.31 0.04
C SER A 140 12.95 12.71 1.24
N ALA A 141 12.63 11.48 1.63
CA ALA A 141 13.25 10.81 2.77
C ALA A 141 14.71 10.44 2.52
N VAL A 142 15.03 9.97 1.31
CA VAL A 142 16.42 9.67 0.91
C VAL A 142 17.27 10.92 0.96
N GLU A 143 16.74 12.05 0.48
CA GLU A 143 17.52 13.28 0.46
C GLU A 143 17.59 13.98 1.82
N TYR A 144 16.57 13.85 2.69
CA TYR A 144 16.72 14.25 4.09
C TYR A 144 17.83 13.45 4.78
N GLY A 145 17.93 12.15 4.52
CA GLY A 145 19.05 11.34 5.02
C GLY A 145 20.40 11.80 4.47
N ARG A 146 20.48 12.06 3.15
CA ARG A 146 21.72 12.56 2.50
C ARG A 146 22.11 13.96 2.94
N ARG A 147 21.16 14.87 3.10
CA ARG A 147 21.42 16.25 3.56
C ARG A 147 21.69 16.29 5.04
N GLY A 148 21.07 15.44 5.86
CA GLY A 148 21.50 15.24 7.25
C GLY A 148 22.97 14.77 7.29
N ALA A 149 23.33 13.81 6.43
CA ALA A 149 24.72 13.37 6.30
C ALA A 149 25.66 14.45 5.75
N ALA A 150 25.21 15.33 4.84
CA ALA A 150 26.06 16.38 4.26
C ALA A 150 26.10 17.68 5.09
N ALA A 151 25.06 17.99 5.86
CA ALA A 151 24.96 19.16 6.72
C ALA A 151 25.70 18.99 8.05
N SER A 152 26.11 17.76 8.41
CA SER A 152 27.05 17.48 9.50
C SER A 152 28.50 17.84 9.12
N GLY A 153 28.68 18.94 8.37
CA GLY A 153 29.96 19.49 7.90
C GLY A 153 30.93 19.95 8.99
N ASP A 154 30.62 19.69 10.26
CA ASP A 154 31.48 19.96 11.41
C ASP A 154 32.44 18.80 11.75
N GLY A 155 32.61 17.82 10.85
CA GLY A 155 33.63 16.77 11.00
C GLY A 155 33.30 15.68 12.03
N LYS A 156 32.05 15.61 12.51
CA LYS A 156 31.58 14.53 13.39
C LYS A 156 31.05 13.29 12.65
N ILE A 157 30.95 13.31 11.32
CA ILE A 157 30.50 12.15 10.53
C ILE A 157 31.48 10.98 10.62
N ASP A 158 32.76 11.28 10.85
CA ASP A 158 33.78 10.25 11.06
C ASP A 158 33.79 9.72 12.50
N ASP A 159 32.92 10.21 13.39
CA ASP A 159 32.75 9.63 14.72
C ASP A 159 32.24 8.19 14.56
N PRO A 160 33.02 7.18 14.97
CA PRO A 160 32.64 5.78 14.81
C PRO A 160 31.29 5.45 15.46
N GLN A 161 30.89 6.20 16.50
CA GLN A 161 29.62 6.02 17.19
C GLN A 161 28.44 6.55 16.36
N CYS A 162 28.61 7.68 15.66
CA CYS A 162 27.60 8.21 14.74
C CYS A 162 27.40 7.27 13.54
N VAL A 163 28.49 6.76 12.96
CA VAL A 163 28.44 5.78 11.86
C VAL A 163 27.76 4.49 12.31
N ALA A 164 28.11 3.98 13.50
CA ALA A 164 27.51 2.77 14.05
C ALA A 164 26.00 2.94 14.32
N ALA A 165 25.59 4.06 14.92
CA ALA A 165 24.18 4.35 15.18
C ALA A 165 23.37 4.50 13.89
N THR A 166 23.94 5.14 12.87
CA THR A 166 23.30 5.29 11.56
C THR A 166 23.15 3.94 10.86
N THR A 167 24.18 3.10 10.91
CA THR A 167 24.16 1.73 10.37
C THR A 167 23.11 0.87 11.09
N GLU A 168 23.02 0.99 12.42
CA GLU A 168 22.00 0.31 13.23
C GLU A 168 20.58 0.76 12.83
N SER A 169 20.34 2.06 12.69
CA SER A 169 19.05 2.59 12.24
C SER A 169 18.68 2.06 10.85
N GLN A 170 19.60 2.08 9.88
CA GLN A 170 19.35 1.53 8.54
C GLN A 170 19.01 0.03 8.56
N ARG A 171 19.70 -0.75 9.38
CA ARG A 171 19.41 -2.18 9.56
C ARG A 171 17.99 -2.38 10.11
N LEU A 172 17.59 -1.59 11.11
CA LEU A 172 16.23 -1.64 11.67
C LEU A 172 15.17 -1.22 10.67
N ILE A 173 15.43 -0.21 9.83
CA ILE A 173 14.51 0.18 8.75
C ILE A 173 14.26 -1.01 7.81
N GLN A 174 15.31 -1.72 7.39
CA GLN A 174 15.16 -2.88 6.51
C GLN A 174 14.43 -4.05 7.18
N GLU A 175 14.76 -4.35 8.45
CA GLU A 175 14.06 -5.38 9.23
C GLU A 175 12.56 -5.06 9.39
N CYS A 176 12.23 -3.81 9.73
CA CYS A 176 10.84 -3.38 9.90
C CYS A 176 10.08 -3.36 8.57
N ALA A 177 10.70 -2.90 7.49
CA ALA A 177 10.10 -2.94 6.15
C ALA A 177 9.73 -4.37 5.75
N ALA A 178 10.62 -5.34 5.96
CA ALA A 178 10.35 -6.74 5.65
C ALA A 178 9.15 -7.30 6.43
N LYS A 179 9.02 -6.96 7.73
CA LYS A 179 7.86 -7.37 8.55
C LYS A 179 6.56 -6.74 8.08
N ILE A 180 6.57 -5.46 7.71
CA ILE A 180 5.41 -4.77 7.16
C ILE A 180 4.97 -5.41 5.84
N HIS A 181 5.92 -5.74 4.95
CA HIS A 181 5.62 -6.48 3.71
C HIS A 181 5.05 -7.87 3.95
N ALA A 182 5.43 -8.52 5.06
CA ALA A 182 4.83 -9.78 5.50
C ALA A 182 3.44 -9.62 6.17
N GLY A 183 2.92 -8.39 6.27
CA GLY A 183 1.64 -8.10 6.94
C GLY A 183 1.71 -8.20 8.46
N ILE A 184 2.91 -8.21 9.05
CA ILE A 184 3.12 -8.32 10.50
C ILE A 184 3.19 -6.91 11.08
N ALA A 185 2.13 -6.49 11.77
CA ALA A 185 2.14 -5.27 12.55
C ALA A 185 3.01 -5.47 13.81
N ASP A 186 4.20 -4.87 13.80
CA ASP A 186 5.16 -5.00 14.89
C ASP A 186 5.43 -3.64 15.54
N TYR A 187 4.70 -3.39 16.64
CA TYR A 187 4.85 -2.19 17.46
C TYR A 187 6.25 -2.08 18.08
N ASP A 188 6.89 -3.20 18.39
CA ASP A 188 8.25 -3.21 18.92
C ASP A 188 9.25 -2.70 17.87
N CYS A 189 9.03 -3.05 16.60
CA CYS A 189 9.84 -2.55 15.49
C CYS A 189 9.78 -1.01 15.37
N THR A 190 8.59 -0.43 15.53
CA THR A 190 8.40 1.03 15.45
C THR A 190 9.07 1.75 16.61
N ASN A 191 8.98 1.19 17.82
CA ASN A 191 9.66 1.73 19.00
C ASN A 191 11.18 1.66 18.88
N ARG A 192 11.72 0.52 18.43
CA ARG A 192 13.16 0.33 18.20
C ARG A 192 13.70 1.28 17.14
N LEU A 193 12.96 1.47 16.04
CA LEU A 193 13.34 2.42 15.01
C LEU A 193 13.34 3.86 15.52
N THR A 194 12.33 4.24 16.29
CA THR A 194 12.27 5.56 16.94
C THR A 194 13.46 5.79 17.87
N GLN A 195 13.79 4.79 18.71
CA GLN A 195 14.93 4.86 19.61
C GLN A 195 16.27 4.98 18.86
N ALA A 196 16.44 4.22 17.78
CA ALA A 196 17.63 4.29 16.94
C ALA A 196 17.77 5.67 16.27
N ASN A 197 16.68 6.25 15.76
CA ASN A 197 16.70 7.59 15.18
C ASN A 197 17.01 8.67 16.22
N ASN A 198 16.45 8.57 17.42
CA ASN A 198 16.79 9.48 18.53
C ASN A 198 18.27 9.37 18.91
N ARG A 199 18.85 8.16 18.85
CA ARG A 199 20.27 7.93 19.11
C ARG A 199 21.17 8.54 18.03
N VAL A 200 20.80 8.41 16.76
CA VAL A 200 21.49 9.10 15.65
C VAL A 200 21.42 10.62 15.86
N ALA A 201 20.23 11.16 16.16
CA ALA A 201 20.07 12.59 16.41
C ALA A 201 20.88 13.10 17.61
N ALA A 202 21.09 12.28 18.64
CA ALA A 202 21.88 12.64 19.81
C ALA A 202 23.40 12.55 19.59
N LEU A 203 23.87 11.66 18.70
CA LEU A 203 25.29 11.44 18.45
C LEU A 203 25.83 12.27 17.27
N CYS A 204 24.98 12.56 16.28
CA CYS A 204 25.40 13.12 14.99
C CYS A 204 25.06 14.61 14.79
N ASN A 205 24.29 15.21 15.71
CA ASN A 205 24.08 16.68 15.79
C ASN A 205 25.03 17.29 16.84
#